data_AF-A0A7J6KMM8-F1
#
_entry.id   AF-A0A7J6KMM8-F1
#
_cell.length_a   1.000
_cell.length_b   1.000
_cell.length_c   1.000
_cell.angle_alpha   90.00
_cell.angle_beta   90.00
_cell.angle_gamma   90.00
#
_symmetry.space_group_name_H-M   'P 1'
#
loop_
_entity.id
_entity.type
_entity.pdbx_description
1 polymer ?
#
loop_
_entity_poly.entity_id
_entity_poly.type
_entity_poly.pdbx_seq_one_letter_code
_entity_poly.pdbx_strand_id
1 'polypeptide(L)'
;MTTAPVKVEFYYDVISPYTYIAWLSLKQYRALWGLDVVLRPFFLLAITQETKNELPALNPTKLRYCDRDIRRASEIMGISIIGQPTNYLTGYSTQMLKVQRLIAAAPSQEVMEKLTDEAFNAVMVDKTWRTEDDSLEINDGFLGEICKKAGLERSVADQLIKDSKTIGKAALRTTTKEALE
;
A
#
# COMPACT_ATOMS: atom_id res chain seq x y z
N MET A 1 14.10 13.32 30.97
CA MET A 1 12.87 13.94 30.42
C MET A 1 12.56 13.22 29.12
N THR A 2 11.49 12.45 29.05
CA THR A 2 11.02 11.87 27.79
C THR A 2 10.26 12.96 27.03
N THR A 3 10.79 13.39 25.89
CA THR A 3 10.12 14.32 24.98
C THR A 3 8.85 13.66 24.44
N ALA A 4 7.78 14.43 24.26
CA ALA A 4 6.56 13.94 23.62
C ALA A 4 6.88 13.41 22.21
N PRO A 5 6.22 12.33 21.76
CA PRO A 5 6.51 11.75 20.46
C PRO A 5 6.20 12.72 19.31
N VAL A 6 7.00 12.66 18.25
CA VAL A 6 6.81 13.49 17.05
C VAL A 6 5.80 12.81 16.14
N LYS A 7 4.67 13.47 15.90
CA LYS A 7 3.65 12.97 14.99
C LYS A 7 4.12 13.01 13.55
N VAL A 8 4.01 11.88 12.84
CA VAL A 8 4.31 11.74 11.41
C VAL A 8 3.08 11.18 10.70
N GLU A 9 2.49 11.95 9.80
CA GLU A 9 1.41 11.46 8.94
C GLU A 9 2.00 10.82 7.69
N PHE A 10 1.79 9.52 7.53
CA PHE A 10 2.33 8.76 6.41
C PHE A 10 1.24 8.50 5.38
N TYR A 11 1.27 9.24 4.28
CA TYR A 11 0.40 9.04 3.12
C TYR A 11 0.99 8.00 2.17
N TYR A 12 0.25 6.94 1.86
CA TYR A 12 0.79 5.83 1.08
C TYR A 12 -0.26 5.08 0.26
N ASP A 13 0.23 4.47 -0.82
CA ASP A 13 -0.49 3.49 -1.62
C ASP A 13 0.37 2.23 -1.72
N VAL A 14 -0.22 1.06 -1.45
CA VAL A 14 0.51 -0.21 -1.43
C VAL A 14 0.97 -0.65 -2.81
N ILE A 15 0.50 -0.02 -3.91
CA ILE A 15 1.05 -0.22 -5.25
C ILE A 15 2.44 0.38 -5.44
N SER A 16 2.85 1.32 -4.59
CA SER A 16 4.11 2.06 -4.77
C SER A 16 5.28 1.35 -4.08
N PRO A 17 6.34 0.96 -4.80
CA PRO A 17 7.52 0.36 -4.18
C PRO A 17 8.25 1.35 -3.27
N TYR A 18 8.16 2.65 -3.57
CA TYR A 18 8.76 3.70 -2.75
C TYR A 18 8.06 3.87 -1.40
N THR A 19 6.72 3.73 -1.36
CA THR A 19 6.00 3.76 -0.08
C THR A 19 6.27 2.51 0.75
N TYR A 20 6.49 1.35 0.12
CA TYR A 20 6.93 0.14 0.83
C TYR A 20 8.30 0.33 1.51
N ILE A 21 9.27 0.85 0.77
CA ILE A 21 10.61 1.19 1.29
C ILE A 21 10.53 2.20 2.45
N ALA A 22 9.72 3.26 2.27
CA ALA A 22 9.51 4.26 3.32
C ALA A 22 8.85 3.65 4.56
N TRP A 23 7.87 2.77 4.37
CA TRP A 23 7.16 2.11 5.46
C TRP A 23 8.08 1.23 6.31
N LEU A 24 8.93 0.41 5.68
CA LEU A 24 9.94 -0.38 6.38
C LEU A 24 10.89 0.49 7.19
N SER A 25 11.33 1.62 6.62
CA SER A 25 12.19 2.58 7.30
C SER A 25 11.48 3.20 8.51
N LEU A 26 10.24 3.66 8.35
CA LEU A 26 9.45 4.22 9.45
C LEU A 26 9.27 3.21 10.59
N LYS A 27 8.96 1.94 10.28
CA LYS A 27 8.88 0.88 11.29
C LYS A 27 10.19 0.66 12.03
N GLN A 28 11.32 0.67 11.32
CA GLN A 28 12.65 0.48 11.92
C GLN A 28 13.02 1.62 12.87
N TYR A 29 12.73 2.86 12.50
CA TYR A 29 13.20 4.03 13.23
C TYR A 29 12.19 4.66 14.18
N ARG A 30 10.90 4.29 14.13
CA ARG A 30 9.85 4.92 14.96
C ARG A 30 10.17 4.92 16.45
N ALA A 31 10.69 3.83 16.99
CA ALA A 31 11.03 3.75 18.41
C ALA A 31 12.28 4.57 18.74
N LEU A 32 13.29 4.53 17.87
CA LEU A 32 14.56 5.24 18.07
C LEU A 32 14.37 6.77 18.06
N TRP A 33 13.48 7.26 17.19
CA TRP A 33 13.23 8.69 17.04
C TRP A 33 11.99 9.19 17.80
N GLY A 34 11.30 8.30 18.52
CA GLY A 34 10.06 8.63 19.23
C GLY A 34 8.98 9.15 18.29
N LEU A 35 8.75 8.47 17.16
CA LEU A 35 7.72 8.85 16.20
C LEU A 35 6.36 8.23 16.57
N ASP A 36 5.33 9.06 16.48
CA ASP A 36 3.93 8.62 16.43
C ASP A 36 3.48 8.62 14.97
N VAL A 37 3.60 7.47 14.31
CA VAL A 37 3.30 7.32 12.87
C VAL A 37 1.80 7.05 12.70
N VAL A 38 1.12 7.99 12.05
CA VAL A 38 -0.31 7.88 11.71
C VAL A 38 -0.44 7.50 10.24
N LEU A 39 -0.99 6.32 9.97
CA LEU A 39 -1.22 5.81 8.63
C LEU A 39 -2.40 6.51 7.96
N ARG A 40 -2.15 7.01 6.74
CA ARG A 40 -3.13 7.68 5.87
C ARG A 40 -3.13 7.02 4.48
N PRO A 41 -3.79 5.86 4.30
CA PRO A 41 -3.88 5.26 2.97
C PRO A 41 -4.58 6.23 2.02
N PHE A 42 -4.02 6.44 0.82
CA PHE A 42 -4.63 7.26 -0.23
C PHE A 42 -4.70 6.50 -1.56
N PHE A 43 -5.32 7.05 -2.60
CA PHE A 43 -5.29 6.41 -3.91
C PHE A 43 -4.38 7.16 -4.89
N LEU A 44 -3.20 6.59 -5.15
CA LEU A 44 -2.13 7.25 -5.92
C LEU A 44 -2.57 7.61 -7.34
N LEU A 45 -3.38 6.77 -7.98
CA LEU A 45 -3.86 7.05 -9.34
C LEU A 45 -4.77 8.29 -9.37
N ALA A 46 -5.58 8.52 -8.34
CA ALA A 46 -6.38 9.74 -8.23
C ALA A 46 -5.50 10.98 -7.98
N ILE A 47 -4.48 10.89 -7.13
CA ILE A 47 -3.51 11.98 -6.95
C ILE A 47 -2.84 12.36 -8.28
N THR A 48 -2.42 11.36 -9.04
CA THR A 48 -1.78 11.55 -10.35
C THR A 48 -2.72 12.25 -11.33
N GLN A 49 -4.00 11.88 -11.35
CA GLN A 49 -5.02 12.51 -12.18
C GLN A 49 -5.28 13.97 -11.79
N GLU A 50 -5.52 14.25 -10.50
CA GLU A 50 -5.86 15.58 -10.00
C GLU A 50 -4.69 16.57 -10.16
N THR A 51 -3.46 16.11 -9.93
CA THR A 51 -2.24 16.92 -10.10
C THR A 51 -1.79 17.05 -11.56
N LYS A 52 -2.47 16.37 -12.51
CA LYS A 52 -2.08 16.27 -13.92
C LYS A 52 -0.64 15.78 -14.11
N ASN A 53 -0.17 14.96 -13.18
CA ASN A 53 1.14 14.34 -13.27
C ASN A 53 1.07 13.10 -14.15
N GLU A 54 2.21 12.68 -14.70
CA GLU A 54 2.30 11.43 -15.47
C GLU A 54 2.90 10.33 -14.60
N LEU A 55 2.33 9.12 -14.68
CA LEU A 55 2.93 7.95 -14.04
C LEU A 55 4.32 7.71 -14.62
N PRO A 56 5.37 7.50 -13.78
CA PRO A 56 6.72 7.18 -14.26
C PRO A 56 6.76 5.98 -15.20
N ALA A 57 5.86 5.01 -15.00
CA ALA A 57 5.73 3.81 -15.83
C ALA A 57 5.38 4.07 -17.30
N LEU A 58 4.80 5.24 -17.63
CA LEU A 58 4.45 5.61 -19.00
C LEU A 58 5.65 6.17 -19.80
N ASN A 59 6.76 6.50 -19.12
CA ASN A 59 7.98 6.97 -19.77
C ASN A 59 9.07 5.88 -19.67
N PRO A 60 9.50 5.26 -20.79
CA PRO A 60 10.45 4.14 -20.76
C PRO A 60 11.79 4.46 -20.09
N THR A 61 12.25 5.71 -20.18
CA THR A 61 13.50 6.15 -19.53
C THR A 61 13.33 6.28 -18.02
N LYS A 62 12.22 6.87 -17.56
CA LYS A 62 11.90 6.95 -16.14
C LYS A 62 11.67 5.56 -15.55
N LEU A 63 10.92 4.70 -16.23
CA LEU A 63 10.66 3.32 -15.78
C LEU A 63 11.96 2.54 -15.56
N ARG A 64 12.86 2.53 -16.56
CA ARG A 64 14.19 1.88 -16.42
C ARG A 64 15.00 2.42 -15.25
N TYR A 65 14.92 3.73 -15.00
CA TYR A 65 15.60 4.35 -13.87
C TYR A 65 14.98 3.90 -12.55
N CYS A 66 13.65 3.95 -12.42
CA CYS A 66 12.92 3.48 -11.24
C CYS A 66 13.28 2.03 -10.92
N ASP A 67 13.28 1.13 -11.90
CA ASP A 67 13.64 -0.27 -11.67
C ASP A 67 15.07 -0.42 -11.12
N ARG A 68 16.02 0.37 -11.64
CA ARG A 68 17.40 0.37 -11.14
C ARG A 68 17.49 0.94 -9.73
N ASP A 69 16.76 2.00 -9.46
CA ASP A 69 16.74 2.69 -8.18
C ASP A 69 16.13 1.82 -7.07
N ILE A 70 14.99 1.19 -7.36
CA ILE A 70 14.32 0.24 -6.46
C ILE A 70 15.24 -0.95 -6.15
N ARG A 71 15.95 -1.50 -7.13
CA ARG A 71 16.94 -2.58 -6.89
C ARG A 71 18.04 -2.15 -5.92
N ARG A 72 18.63 -0.96 -6.14
CA ARG A 72 19.68 -0.43 -5.24
C ARG A 72 19.16 -0.19 -3.84
N ALA A 73 17.98 0.41 -3.69
CA ALA A 73 17.36 0.62 -2.39
C ALA A 73 17.08 -0.72 -1.67
N SER A 74 16.62 -1.72 -2.43
CA SER A 74 16.37 -3.07 -1.92
C SER A 74 17.65 -3.73 -1.41
N GLU A 75 18.75 -3.63 -2.17
CA GLU A 75 20.08 -4.12 -1.77
C GLU A 75 20.59 -3.43 -0.49
N ILE A 76 20.47 -2.10 -0.40
CA ILE A 76 20.88 -1.33 0.78
C ILE A 76 20.11 -1.75 2.03
N MET A 77 18.81 -2.00 1.88
CA MET A 77 17.93 -2.38 2.99
C MET A 77 17.91 -3.88 3.28
N GLY A 78 18.56 -4.71 2.46
CA GLY A 78 18.54 -6.16 2.58
C GLY A 78 17.15 -6.77 2.36
N ILE A 79 16.33 -6.15 1.49
CA ILE A 79 14.97 -6.62 1.16
C ILE A 79 14.88 -7.06 -0.30
N SER A 80 13.82 -7.78 -0.64
CA SER A 80 13.49 -8.17 -2.01
C SER A 80 12.15 -7.58 -2.40
N ILE A 81 12.09 -6.88 -3.53
CA ILE A 81 10.86 -6.34 -4.12
C ILE A 81 10.68 -6.98 -5.50
N ILE A 82 9.53 -7.61 -5.72
CA ILE A 82 9.17 -8.20 -7.02
C ILE A 82 8.77 -7.11 -8.01
N GLY A 83 8.94 -7.40 -9.30
CA GLY A 83 8.53 -6.49 -10.37
C GLY A 83 7.01 -6.25 -10.42
N GLN A 84 6.62 -5.19 -11.14
CA GLN A 84 5.22 -4.93 -11.44
C GLN A 84 4.63 -6.08 -12.27
N PRO A 85 3.36 -6.45 -12.04
CA PRO A 85 2.72 -7.51 -12.83
C PRO A 85 2.53 -7.09 -14.28
N THR A 86 2.43 -8.06 -15.17
CA THR A 86 2.22 -7.83 -16.62
C THR A 86 0.93 -7.07 -16.91
N ASN A 87 -0.10 -7.22 -16.08
CA ASN A 87 -1.37 -6.52 -16.19
C ASN A 87 -1.42 -5.14 -15.49
N TYR A 88 -0.26 -4.53 -15.17
CA TYR A 88 -0.18 -3.25 -14.45
C TYR A 88 -1.06 -2.14 -15.07
N LEU A 89 -0.93 -1.90 -16.38
CA LEU A 89 -1.67 -0.87 -17.10
C LEU A 89 -3.06 -1.33 -17.58
N THR A 90 -3.31 -2.64 -17.67
CA THR A 90 -4.54 -3.20 -18.24
C THR A 90 -5.58 -3.60 -17.21
N GLY A 91 -5.28 -3.47 -15.91
CA GLY A 91 -6.29 -3.61 -14.87
C GLY A 91 -5.77 -3.60 -13.44
N TYR A 92 -4.54 -4.04 -13.19
CA TYR A 92 -4.02 -4.16 -11.83
C TYR A 92 -3.97 -2.81 -11.08
N SER A 93 -3.53 -1.73 -11.75
CA SER A 93 -3.45 -0.40 -11.14
C SER A 93 -4.81 0.15 -10.67
N THR A 94 -5.89 -0.08 -11.42
CA THR A 94 -7.24 0.35 -11.02
C THR A 94 -7.84 -0.59 -9.97
N GLN A 95 -7.55 -1.89 -10.05
CA GLN A 95 -7.99 -2.88 -9.08
C GLN A 95 -7.40 -2.66 -7.68
N MET A 96 -6.22 -2.02 -7.56
CA MET A 96 -5.62 -1.68 -6.27
C MET A 96 -6.52 -0.82 -5.38
N LEU A 97 -7.46 -0.09 -5.98
CA LEU A 97 -8.50 0.65 -5.26
C LEU A 97 -9.23 -0.24 -4.23
N LYS A 98 -9.40 -1.54 -4.51
CA LYS A 98 -10.03 -2.50 -3.59
C LYS A 98 -9.17 -2.73 -2.33
N VAL A 99 -7.85 -2.89 -2.49
CA VAL A 99 -6.91 -3.07 -1.37
C VAL A 99 -6.83 -1.80 -0.54
N GLN A 100 -6.68 -0.63 -1.17
CA GLN A 100 -6.62 0.65 -0.46
C GLN A 100 -7.90 0.94 0.31
N ARG A 101 -9.07 0.58 -0.23
CA ARG A 101 -10.35 0.67 0.48
C ARG A 101 -10.44 -0.28 1.66
N LEU A 102 -9.90 -1.50 1.55
CA LEU A 102 -9.85 -2.46 2.64
C LEU A 102 -9.05 -1.90 3.82
N ILE A 103 -7.85 -1.37 3.53
CA ILE A 103 -6.98 -0.75 4.54
C ILE A 103 -7.66 0.48 5.15
N ALA A 104 -8.27 1.34 4.33
CA ALA A 104 -8.98 2.53 4.81
C ALA A 104 -10.24 2.23 5.64
N ALA A 105 -10.81 1.02 5.53
CA ALA A 105 -11.94 0.58 6.34
C ALA A 105 -11.51 0.04 7.72
N ALA A 106 -10.21 -0.06 8.00
CA ALA A 106 -9.71 -0.59 9.27
C ALA A 106 -10.30 0.19 10.47
N PRO A 107 -10.80 -0.51 11.51
CA PRO A 107 -11.44 0.14 12.65
C PRO A 107 -10.46 0.84 13.61
N SER A 108 -9.15 0.61 13.45
CA SER A 108 -8.10 1.23 14.26
C SER A 108 -6.78 1.31 13.47
N GLN A 109 -5.86 2.16 13.94
CA GLN A 109 -4.51 2.25 13.39
C GLN A 109 -3.73 0.92 13.55
N GLU A 110 -3.98 0.16 14.61
CA GLU A 110 -3.36 -1.15 14.81
C GLU A 110 -3.81 -2.17 13.75
N VAL A 111 -5.11 -2.24 13.45
CA VAL A 111 -5.63 -3.12 12.40
C VAL A 111 -5.16 -2.63 11.03
N MET A 112 -5.12 -1.31 10.82
CA MET A 112 -4.59 -0.72 9.59
C MET A 112 -3.13 -1.10 9.37
N GLU A 113 -2.29 -1.05 10.41
CA GLU A 113 -0.87 -1.43 10.35
C GLU A 113 -0.72 -2.89 9.91
N LYS A 114 -1.47 -3.81 10.52
CA LYS A 114 -1.46 -5.24 10.17
C LYS A 114 -1.91 -5.49 8.73
N LEU A 115 -2.99 -4.84 8.28
CA LEU A 115 -3.47 -4.95 6.91
C LEU A 115 -2.47 -4.38 5.90
N THR A 116 -1.81 -3.28 6.24
CA THR A 116 -0.79 -2.65 5.40
C THR A 116 0.45 -3.53 5.24
N ASP A 117 0.91 -4.16 6.33
CA ASP A 117 2.01 -5.11 6.29
C ASP A 117 1.72 -6.28 5.34
N GLU A 118 0.53 -6.88 5.46
CA GLU A 118 0.15 -8.01 4.62
C GLU A 118 -0.20 -7.63 3.19
N ALA A 119 -0.77 -6.44 2.98
CA ALA A 119 -0.98 -5.92 1.63
C ALA A 119 0.33 -5.66 0.91
N PHE A 120 1.32 -5.03 1.58
CA PHE A 120 2.66 -4.88 1.01
C PHE A 120 3.33 -6.23 0.76
N ASN A 121 3.21 -7.20 1.68
CA ASN A 121 3.73 -8.54 1.46
C ASN A 121 3.14 -9.17 0.19
N ALA A 122 1.81 -9.19 0.07
CA ALA A 122 1.09 -9.77 -1.07
C ALA A 122 1.40 -9.08 -2.40
N VAL A 123 1.63 -7.76 -2.40
CA VAL A 123 1.84 -6.95 -3.60
C VAL A 123 3.32 -6.88 -4.03
N MET A 124 4.24 -6.77 -3.07
CA MET A 124 5.65 -6.42 -3.31
C MET A 124 6.62 -7.58 -3.10
N VAL A 125 6.21 -8.67 -2.43
CA VAL A 125 7.14 -9.72 -2.00
C VAL A 125 6.68 -11.10 -2.45
N ASP A 126 5.41 -11.43 -2.19
CA ASP A 126 4.86 -12.76 -2.38
C ASP A 126 4.45 -12.99 -3.84
N LYS A 127 5.39 -13.52 -4.64
CA LYS A 127 5.14 -13.86 -6.04
C LYS A 127 4.11 -14.99 -6.22
N THR A 128 3.73 -15.72 -5.17
CA THR A 128 2.76 -16.83 -5.31
C THR A 128 1.35 -16.38 -5.67
N TRP A 129 1.06 -15.09 -5.53
CA TRP A 129 -0.18 -14.47 -5.99
C TRP A 129 -0.22 -14.22 -7.50
N ARG A 130 0.93 -14.32 -8.19
CA ARG A 130 1.01 -14.11 -9.63
C ARG A 130 0.54 -15.37 -10.37
N THR A 131 -0.19 -15.17 -11.45
CA THR A 131 -0.51 -16.24 -12.42
C THR A 131 0.74 -16.63 -13.23
N GLU A 132 0.65 -17.68 -14.05
CA GLU A 132 1.77 -18.13 -14.90
C GLU A 132 2.28 -17.05 -15.86
N ASP A 133 1.39 -16.17 -16.34
CA ASP A 133 1.73 -15.00 -17.17
C ASP A 133 2.12 -13.75 -16.35
N ASP A 134 2.40 -13.92 -15.05
CA ASP A 134 2.83 -12.89 -14.09
C ASP A 134 1.80 -11.76 -13.88
N SER A 135 0.52 -12.04 -14.15
CA SER A 135 -0.59 -11.14 -13.83
C SER A 135 -1.01 -11.25 -12.35
N LEU A 136 -1.68 -10.23 -11.81
CA LEU A 136 -2.32 -10.29 -10.50
C LEU A 136 -3.75 -9.74 -10.55
N GLU A 137 -4.70 -10.54 -10.08
CA GLU A 137 -6.11 -10.14 -9.93
C GLU A 137 -6.42 -9.83 -8.46
N ILE A 138 -7.11 -8.72 -8.21
CA ILE A 138 -7.55 -8.35 -6.87
C ILE A 138 -9.04 -8.66 -6.75
N ASN A 139 -9.37 -9.79 -6.13
CA ASN A 139 -10.73 -10.23 -5.85
C ASN A 139 -10.99 -10.38 -4.34
N ASP A 140 -12.24 -10.65 -3.95
CA ASP A 140 -12.60 -10.75 -2.51
C ASP A 140 -11.84 -11.90 -1.81
N GLY A 141 -11.40 -12.94 -2.53
CA GLY A 141 -10.53 -13.99 -1.99
C GLY A 141 -9.12 -13.49 -1.66
N PHE A 142 -8.52 -12.70 -2.55
CA PHE A 142 -7.24 -12.01 -2.31
C PHE A 142 -7.33 -11.10 -1.07
N LEU A 143 -8.39 -10.30 -0.97
CA LEU A 143 -8.63 -9.44 0.20
C LEU A 143 -8.83 -10.25 1.49
N GLY A 144 -9.55 -11.37 1.40
CA GLY A 144 -9.77 -12.28 2.54
C GLY A 144 -8.47 -12.89 3.06
N GLU A 145 -7.56 -13.28 2.18
CA GLU A 145 -6.25 -13.81 2.59
C GLU A 145 -5.34 -12.73 3.19
N ILE A 146 -5.39 -11.48 2.72
CA ILE A 146 -4.73 -10.35 3.42
C ILE A 146 -5.27 -10.24 4.85
N CYS A 147 -6.59 -10.20 5.03
CA CYS A 147 -7.20 -10.11 6.36
C CYS A 147 -6.78 -11.27 7.26
N LYS A 148 -6.78 -12.50 6.73
CA LYS A 148 -6.40 -13.70 7.46
C LYS A 148 -4.93 -13.69 7.87
N LYS A 149 -4.01 -13.34 6.96
CA LYS A 149 -2.59 -13.20 7.31
C LYS A 149 -2.37 -12.07 8.34
N ALA A 150 -3.21 -11.03 8.31
CA ALA A 150 -3.23 -9.95 9.29
C ALA A 150 -3.79 -10.38 10.67
N GLY A 151 -4.18 -11.65 10.82
CA GLY A 151 -4.68 -12.24 12.06
C GLY A 151 -6.15 -11.91 12.33
N LEU A 152 -6.92 -11.51 11.32
CA LEU A 152 -8.35 -11.26 11.48
C LEU A 152 -9.16 -12.56 11.36
N GLU A 153 -10.09 -12.74 12.29
CA GLU A 153 -11.08 -13.80 12.23
C GLU A 153 -11.93 -13.70 10.96
N ARG A 154 -12.37 -14.85 10.43
CA ARG A 154 -13.10 -14.89 9.14
C ARG A 154 -14.33 -13.99 9.12
N SER A 155 -15.12 -13.97 10.19
CA SER A 155 -16.32 -13.13 10.28
C SER A 155 -15.98 -11.62 10.25
N VAL A 156 -14.87 -11.24 10.87
CA VAL A 156 -14.36 -9.86 10.86
C VAL A 156 -13.83 -9.50 9.48
N ALA A 157 -13.08 -10.39 8.84
CA ALA A 157 -12.59 -10.22 7.47
C ALA A 157 -13.74 -10.02 6.47
N ASP A 158 -14.76 -10.88 6.54
CA ASP A 158 -15.94 -10.82 5.67
C ASP A 158 -16.70 -9.50 5.86
N GLN A 159 -16.81 -9.00 7.10
CA GLN A 159 -17.43 -7.71 7.38
C GLN A 159 -16.57 -6.55 6.86
N LEU A 160 -15.25 -6.59 7.08
CA LEU A 160 -14.33 -5.57 6.63
C LEU A 160 -14.31 -5.43 5.10
N ILE A 161 -14.41 -6.55 4.37
CA ILE A 161 -14.51 -6.55 2.91
C ILE A 161 -15.81 -5.87 2.45
N LYS A 162 -16.92 -6.03 3.18
CA LYS A 162 -18.17 -5.29 2.90
C LYS A 162 -18.01 -3.81 3.21
N ASP A 163 -17.43 -3.47 4.36
CA ASP A 163 -17.20 -2.10 4.80
C ASP A 163 -16.22 -1.35 3.89
N SER A 164 -15.27 -2.04 3.25
CA SER A 164 -14.39 -1.45 2.24
C SER A 164 -15.17 -0.81 1.08
N LYS A 165 -16.34 -1.36 0.73
CA LYS A 165 -17.19 -0.89 -0.38
C LYS A 165 -17.97 0.38 0.01
N THR A 166 -18.11 0.67 1.31
CA THR A 166 -18.87 1.81 1.86
C THR A 166 -17.98 2.74 2.70
N ILE A 167 -17.64 2.33 3.92
CA ILE A 167 -16.80 3.06 4.88
C ILE A 167 -15.41 3.32 4.30
N GLY A 168 -14.75 2.27 3.81
CA GLY A 168 -13.41 2.39 3.22
C GLY A 168 -13.39 3.28 1.99
N LYS A 169 -14.43 3.24 1.15
CA LYS A 169 -14.59 4.15 0.01
C LYS A 169 -14.68 5.61 0.45
N ALA A 170 -15.45 5.91 1.50
CA ALA A 170 -15.60 7.27 2.01
C ALA A 170 -14.29 7.76 2.66
N ALA A 171 -13.70 6.95 3.53
CA ALA A 171 -12.43 7.26 4.22
C ALA A 171 -11.27 7.49 3.24
N LEU A 172 -11.13 6.62 2.23
CA LEU A 172 -10.09 6.75 1.21
C LEU A 172 -10.27 8.02 0.36
N ARG A 173 -11.51 8.40 0.06
CA ARG A 173 -11.79 9.64 -0.68
C ARG A 173 -11.37 10.88 0.14
N THR A 174 -11.68 10.89 1.43
CA THR A 174 -11.31 11.99 2.34
C THR A 174 -9.79 12.12 2.43
N THR A 175 -9.09 11.05 2.78
CA THR A 175 -7.61 11.03 2.90
C THR A 175 -6.89 11.35 1.59
N THR A 176 -7.43 10.90 0.45
CA THR A 176 -6.88 11.27 -0.87
C THR A 176 -7.05 12.77 -1.16
N LYS A 177 -8.15 13.38 -0.72
CA LYS A 177 -8.35 14.82 -0.86
C LYS A 177 -7.40 15.60 0.06
N GLU A 178 -7.25 15.17 1.31
CA GLU A 178 -6.31 15.79 2.26
C GLU A 178 -4.87 15.82 1.72
N ALA A 179 -4.45 14.75 1.03
CA ALA A 179 -3.11 14.67 0.43
C ALA A 179 -2.88 15.62 -0.76
N LEU A 180 -3.91 16.31 -1.26
CA LEU A 180 -3.81 17.29 -2.35
C LEU A 180 -3.70 18.73 -1.83
N GLU A 181 -3.88 18.95 -0.52
CA GLU A 181 -3.79 20.27 0.14
C GLU A 181 -2.36 20.53 0.64
#